data_AF-A0A2V8UEJ7-F1
#
_entry.id   AF-A0A2V8UEJ7-F1
#
_cell.length_a   1.000
_cell.length_b   1.000
_cell.length_c   1.000
_cell.angle_alpha   90.00
_cell.angle_beta   90.00
_cell.angle_gamma   90.00
#
_symmetry.space_group_name_H-M   'P 1'
#
loop_
_entity.id
_entity.type
_entity.pdbx_description
1 polymer ?
#
loop_
_entity_poly.entity_id
_entity_poly.type
_entity_poly.pdbx_seq_one_letter_code
_entity_poly.pdbx_strand_id
1 'polypeptide(L)'
;HFGRGIAGTPSDFGAMGERPTNPPLLDYLAATFVENGWSIKKMHRLIMLSNTYQESARPDPDAAKVDSEDRLAWRYNRHRLEGESIRDSILEVSGRLNLKMGGPGVFPPLPAGVETRGGWKKDEEASEAERRSVYVFVRRNTRYPMLEVF
;
A
#
# COMPACT_ATOMS: atom_id res chain seq x y z
N HIS A 1 3.12 -4.85 5.48
CA HIS A 1 3.64 -6.23 5.40
C HIS A 1 2.55 -7.20 5.01
N PHE A 2 1.74 -7.68 5.96
CA PHE A 2 0.79 -8.77 5.72
C PHE A 2 -0.69 -8.39 5.93
N GLY A 3 -1.00 -7.14 6.28
CA GLY A 3 -2.37 -6.66 6.51
C GLY A 3 -3.00 -7.10 7.85
N ARG A 4 -2.63 -8.28 8.36
CA ARG A 4 -3.01 -8.80 9.68
C ARG A 4 -1.77 -8.88 10.60
N GLY A 5 -1.97 -8.62 11.89
CA GLY A 5 -0.94 -8.81 12.92
C GLY A 5 -0.76 -10.27 13.32
N ILE A 6 0.41 -10.62 13.87
CA ILE A 6 0.64 -11.97 14.45
C ILE A 6 -0.29 -12.19 15.65
N ALA A 7 -0.47 -11.17 16.48
CA ALA A 7 -1.57 -11.10 17.44
C ALA A 7 -2.79 -10.45 16.78
N GLY A 8 -3.96 -11.08 16.90
CA GLY A 8 -5.21 -10.57 16.34
C GLY A 8 -5.66 -9.26 16.99
N THR A 9 -5.31 -9.07 18.26
CA THR A 9 -5.53 -7.83 19.02
C THR A 9 -4.19 -7.26 19.50
N PRO A 10 -3.49 -6.44 18.70
CA PRO A 10 -2.18 -5.89 19.07
C PRO A 10 -2.19 -5.03 20.35
N SER A 11 -3.37 -4.57 20.76
CA SER A 11 -3.59 -3.75 21.95
C SER A 11 -4.05 -4.53 23.19
N ASP A 12 -4.40 -5.81 23.06
CA ASP A 12 -4.85 -6.64 24.17
C ASP A 12 -4.16 -8.01 24.13
N PHE A 13 -3.21 -8.20 25.04
CA PHE A 13 -2.50 -9.47 25.27
C PHE A 13 -3.03 -10.22 26.49
N GLY A 14 -4.16 -9.79 27.06
CA GLY A 14 -4.81 -10.42 28.20
C GLY A 14 -5.62 -11.66 27.82
N ALA A 15 -6.32 -12.23 28.80
CA ALA A 15 -7.12 -13.45 28.60
C ALA A 15 -8.29 -13.29 27.62
N MET A 16 -8.70 -12.05 27.33
CA MET A 16 -9.77 -11.72 26.38
C MET A 16 -9.25 -11.34 24.98
N GLY A 17 -7.94 -11.16 24.82
CA GLY A 17 -7.31 -10.87 23.54
C GLY A 17 -7.18 -12.12 22.65
N GLU A 18 -7.13 -11.91 21.33
CA GLU A 18 -6.80 -12.99 20.40
C GLU A 18 -5.34 -13.42 20.58
N ARG A 19 -5.14 -14.71 20.86
CA ARG A 19 -3.79 -15.27 20.99
C ARG A 19 -3.02 -15.13 19.67
N PRO A 20 -1.70 -14.93 19.74
CA PRO A 20 -0.88 -14.88 18.54
C PRO A 20 -0.95 -16.19 17.77
N THR A 21 -1.03 -16.11 16.45
CA THR A 21 -1.09 -17.29 15.56
C THR A 21 0.19 -18.13 15.65
N ASN A 22 1.32 -17.49 15.96
CA ASN A 22 2.61 -18.14 16.17
C ASN A 22 3.35 -17.44 17.33
N PRO A 23 3.20 -17.91 18.58
CA PRO A 23 3.87 -17.31 19.74
C PRO A 23 5.41 -17.36 19.65
N PRO A 24 6.06 -18.48 19.26
CA PRO A 24 7.52 -18.50 19.10
C PRO A 24 8.06 -17.48 18.11
N LEU A 25 7.34 -17.22 17.01
CA LEU A 25 7.71 -16.18 16.05
C LEU A 25 7.62 -14.78 16.68
N LEU A 26 6.58 -14.51 17.47
CA LEU A 26 6.43 -13.24 18.16
C LEU A 26 7.59 -13.00 19.15
N ASP A 27 7.94 -14.02 19.92
CA ASP A 27 9.07 -13.96 20.86
C ASP A 27 10.40 -13.70 20.13
N TYR A 28 10.63 -14.39 19.02
CA TYR A 28 11.81 -14.17 18.16
C TYR A 28 11.87 -12.73 17.64
N LEU A 29 10.77 -12.20 17.12
CA LEU A 29 10.71 -10.83 16.59
C LEU A 29 10.90 -9.79 17.71
N ALA A 30 10.33 -10.03 18.89
CA ALA A 30 10.50 -9.17 20.05
C ALA A 30 11.96 -9.11 20.52
N ALA A 31 12.61 -10.27 20.69
CA ALA A 31 14.03 -10.35 21.04
C ALA A 31 14.91 -9.66 19.98
N THR A 32 14.68 -9.97 18.70
CA THR A 32 15.41 -9.36 17.57
C THR A 32 15.23 -7.83 17.52
N PHE A 33 14.07 -7.31 17.93
CA PHE A 33 13.81 -5.88 17.97
C PHE A 33 14.70 -5.17 18.99
N VAL A 34 14.78 -5.73 20.20
CA VAL A 34 15.60 -5.22 21.29
C VAL A 34 17.08 -5.30 20.93
N GLU A 35 17.53 -6.45 20.43
CA GLU A 35 18.92 -6.68 19.99
C GLU A 35 19.34 -5.71 18.87
N ASN A 36 18.41 -5.33 17.99
CA ASN A 36 18.67 -4.38 16.92
C ASN A 36 18.57 -2.90 17.33
N GLY A 37 18.48 -2.63 18.64
CA GLY A 37 18.42 -1.28 19.20
C GLY A 37 17.09 -0.59 18.92
N TRP A 38 15.98 -1.32 18.97
CA TRP A 38 14.62 -0.78 18.80
C TRP A 38 14.40 -0.13 17.42
N SER A 39 15.18 -0.53 16.41
CA SER A 39 15.13 0.06 15.07
C SER A 39 13.97 -0.49 14.24
N ILE A 40 12.91 0.31 14.10
CA ILE A 40 11.73 -0.02 13.28
C ILE A 40 12.13 -0.33 11.83
N LYS A 41 13.06 0.43 11.25
CA LYS A 41 13.54 0.20 9.87
C LYS A 41 14.18 -1.17 9.70
N LYS A 42 15.00 -1.60 10.66
CA LYS A 42 15.63 -2.95 10.62
C LYS A 42 14.57 -4.04 10.75
N MET A 43 13.57 -3.84 11.61
CA MET A 43 12.45 -4.77 11.75
C MET A 43 11.65 -4.91 10.45
N HIS A 44 11.31 -3.80 9.78
CA HIS A 44 10.64 -3.87 8.48
C HIS A 44 11.48 -4.61 7.45
N ARG A 45 12.80 -4.35 7.39
CA ARG A 45 13.69 -5.06 6.48
C ARG A 45 13.71 -6.57 6.76
N LEU A 46 13.84 -6.98 8.02
CA LEU A 46 13.81 -8.39 8.41
C LEU A 46 12.54 -9.07 7.89
N ILE A 47 11.38 -8.46 8.13
CA ILE A 47 10.09 -9.00 7.70
C ILE A 47 10.02 -9.08 6.16
N MET A 48 10.40 -8.02 5.46
CA MET A 48 10.35 -7.95 3.98
C MET A 48 11.34 -8.90 3.29
N LEU A 49 12.39 -9.32 3.98
CA LEU A 49 13.36 -10.30 3.48
C LEU A 49 13.07 -11.73 3.91
N SER A 50 11.98 -11.97 4.66
CA SER A 50 11.56 -13.33 5.01
C SER A 50 10.99 -14.08 3.80
N ASN A 51 11.19 -15.39 3.76
CA ASN A 51 10.59 -16.25 2.73
C ASN A 51 9.07 -16.06 2.69
N THR A 52 8.42 -16.03 3.86
CA THR A 52 6.97 -15.82 4.00
C THR A 52 6.49 -14.52 3.34
N TYR A 53 7.25 -13.43 3.41
CA TYR A 53 6.87 -12.19 2.74
C TYR A 53 7.06 -12.25 1.22
N GLN A 54 8.02 -13.03 0.76
CA GLN A 54 8.37 -13.21 -0.66
C GLN A 54 7.62 -14.38 -1.31
N GLU A 55 6.77 -15.08 -0.56
CA GLU A 55 5.96 -16.17 -1.06
C GLU A 55 5.00 -15.71 -2.15
N SER A 56 4.63 -16.64 -3.01
CA SER A 56 3.72 -16.37 -4.12
C SER A 56 2.30 -16.13 -3.62
N ALA A 57 1.56 -15.22 -4.28
CA ALA A 57 0.13 -15.00 -4.05
C ALA A 57 -0.77 -16.01 -4.81
N ARG A 58 -0.20 -17.13 -5.28
CA ARG A 58 -0.94 -18.19 -5.99
C ARG A 58 -1.76 -18.99 -4.99
N PRO A 59 -3.06 -19.25 -5.27
CA PRO A 59 -3.87 -20.07 -4.40
C PRO A 59 -3.41 -21.54 -4.48
N ASP A 60 -3.37 -22.20 -3.33
CA ASP A 60 -3.19 -23.63 -3.18
C ASP A 60 -4.49 -24.23 -2.60
N PRO A 61 -5.22 -25.08 -3.35
CA PRO A 61 -6.48 -25.66 -2.89
C PRO A 61 -6.35 -26.52 -1.63
N ASP A 62 -5.21 -27.16 -1.40
CA ASP A 62 -5.01 -28.03 -0.24
C ASP A 62 -4.69 -27.20 1.00
N ALA A 63 -3.86 -26.16 0.86
CA ALA A 63 -3.63 -25.19 1.94
C ALA A 63 -4.93 -24.44 2.30
N ALA A 64 -5.75 -24.05 1.31
CA ALA A 64 -7.00 -23.34 1.54
C ALA A 64 -8.07 -24.19 2.26
N LYS A 65 -8.01 -25.53 2.17
CA LYS A 65 -8.89 -26.42 2.96
C LYS A 65 -8.50 -26.42 4.44
N VAL A 66 -7.22 -26.24 4.75
CA VAL A 66 -6.71 -26.22 6.13
C VAL A 66 -6.87 -24.82 6.74
N ASP A 67 -6.53 -23.78 5.99
CA ASP A 67 -6.56 -22.39 6.45
C ASP A 67 -7.02 -21.46 5.31
N SER A 68 -8.33 -21.34 5.15
CA SER A 68 -8.94 -20.49 4.12
C SER A 68 -8.70 -18.99 4.34
N GLU A 69 -8.45 -18.59 5.59
CA GLU A 69 -8.21 -17.20 5.99
C GLU A 69 -6.73 -16.79 5.93
N ASP A 70 -5.82 -17.71 5.57
CA ASP A 70 -4.38 -17.45 5.48
C ASP A 70 -3.79 -16.90 6.79
N ARG A 71 -4.30 -17.37 7.94
CA ARG A 71 -3.81 -17.05 9.30
C ARG A 71 -2.36 -17.48 9.53
N LEU A 72 -1.93 -18.54 8.84
CA LEU A 72 -0.58 -19.09 8.91
C LEU A 72 0.36 -18.50 7.85
N ALA A 73 -0.10 -17.52 7.07
CA ALA A 73 0.66 -16.84 6.02
C ALA A 73 1.30 -17.83 5.03
N TRP A 74 0.51 -18.79 4.54
CA TRP A 74 0.96 -19.77 3.55
C TRP A 74 1.00 -19.19 2.13
N ARG A 75 0.48 -17.99 1.92
CA ARG A 75 0.64 -17.21 0.69
C ARG A 75 0.79 -15.71 0.96
N TYR A 76 1.22 -14.96 -0.05
CA TYR A 76 1.13 -13.51 0.02
C TYR A 76 -0.31 -13.02 -0.22
N ASN A 77 -0.81 -12.18 0.70
CA ASN A 77 -2.13 -11.57 0.56
C ASN A 77 -2.11 -10.48 -0.52
N ARG A 78 -3.03 -10.58 -1.48
CA ARG A 78 -3.17 -9.55 -2.51
C ARG A 78 -3.69 -8.27 -1.86
N HIS A 79 -3.00 -7.17 -2.12
CA HIS A 79 -3.43 -5.85 -1.67
C HIS A 79 -4.03 -5.10 -2.86
N ARG A 80 -5.13 -4.39 -2.60
CA ARG A 80 -5.71 -3.46 -3.57
C ARG A 80 -4.72 -2.31 -3.77
N LEU A 81 -4.43 -1.99 -5.02
CA LEU A 81 -3.62 -0.82 -5.35
C LEU A 81 -4.51 0.43 -5.34
N GLU A 82 -4.01 1.49 -4.72
CA GLU A 82 -4.64 2.80 -4.77
C GLU A 82 -4.55 3.39 -6.18
N GLY A 83 -5.51 4.24 -6.55
CA GLY A 83 -5.57 4.87 -7.88
C GLY A 83 -4.31 5.64 -8.25
N GLU A 84 -3.63 6.25 -7.26
CA GLU A 84 -2.37 6.96 -7.43
C GLU A 84 -1.25 6.04 -7.90
N SER A 85 -1.17 4.84 -7.30
CA SER A 85 -0.15 3.85 -7.65
C SER A 85 -0.38 3.31 -9.06
N ILE A 86 -1.65 3.12 -9.43
CA ILE A 86 -2.03 2.69 -10.78
C ILE A 86 -1.68 3.76 -11.81
N ARG A 87 -2.03 5.03 -11.55
CA ARG A 87 -1.70 6.16 -12.43
C ARG A 87 -0.20 6.33 -12.62
N ASP A 88 0.56 6.33 -11.53
CA ASP A 88 2.02 6.50 -11.57
C ASP A 88 2.67 5.35 -12.35
N SER A 89 2.18 4.11 -12.17
CA SER A 89 2.67 2.95 -12.93
C SER A 89 2.38 3.08 -14.44
N ILE A 90 1.20 3.57 -14.82
CA ILE A 90 0.85 3.79 -16.25
C ILE A 90 1.76 4.87 -16.85
N LEU A 91 2.01 5.96 -16.12
CA LEU A 91 2.90 7.04 -16.56
C LEU A 91 4.35 6.55 -16.68
N GLU A 92 4.80 5.71 -15.76
CA GLU A 92 6.15 5.15 -15.78
C GLU A 92 6.36 4.22 -16.97
N VAL A 93 5.44 3.27 -17.18
CA VAL A 93 5.52 2.31 -18.31
C VAL A 93 5.41 3.02 -19.66
N SER A 94 4.66 4.13 -19.74
CA SER A 94 4.56 4.93 -20.95
C SER A 94 5.73 5.91 -21.16
N GLY A 95 6.68 5.99 -20.22
CA GLY A 95 7.84 6.89 -20.30
C GLY A 95 7.49 8.37 -20.12
N ARG A 96 6.29 8.67 -19.62
CA ARG A 96 5.76 10.04 -19.44
C ARG A 96 5.92 10.55 -18.02
N LEU A 97 6.21 9.66 -17.05
CA LEU A 97 6.27 10.04 -15.64
C LEU A 97 7.32 11.13 -15.38
N ASN A 98 6.84 12.28 -14.92
CA ASN A 98 7.71 13.36 -14.46
C ASN A 98 8.01 13.21 -12.96
N LEU A 99 9.29 12.96 -12.65
CA LEU A 99 9.81 12.74 -11.28
C LEU A 99 10.19 14.04 -10.54
N LYS A 100 9.91 15.22 -11.10
CA LYS A 100 10.19 16.51 -10.46
C LYS A 100 9.54 16.60 -9.08
N MET A 101 10.39 16.81 -8.07
CA MET A 101 9.97 16.95 -6.67
C MET A 101 9.74 18.42 -6.29
N GLY A 102 8.78 18.65 -5.37
CA GLY A 102 8.45 19.97 -4.81
C GLY A 102 7.62 20.85 -5.73
N GLY A 103 7.37 22.10 -5.35
CA GLY A 103 6.55 23.04 -6.14
C GLY A 103 5.04 22.88 -5.94
N PRO A 104 4.22 23.65 -6.68
CA PRO A 104 2.77 23.63 -6.53
C PRO A 104 2.16 22.31 -7.00
N GLY A 105 0.94 22.05 -6.54
CA GLY A 105 0.14 20.94 -7.06
C GLY A 105 -0.28 21.17 -8.51
N VAL A 106 -0.53 20.08 -9.21
CA VAL A 106 -0.86 20.04 -10.64
C VAL A 106 -2.32 19.65 -10.87
N PHE A 107 -2.82 20.03 -12.04
CA PHE A 107 -4.17 19.82 -12.52
C PHE A 107 -4.13 19.03 -13.84
N PRO A 108 -4.03 17.69 -13.79
CA PRO A 108 -4.05 16.84 -14.97
C PRO A 108 -5.31 17.07 -15.82
N PRO A 109 -5.25 16.76 -17.13
CA PRO A 109 -6.41 16.84 -18.00
C PRO A 109 -7.51 15.90 -17.50
N LEU A 110 -8.73 16.42 -17.46
CA LEU A 110 -9.92 15.66 -17.11
C LEU A 110 -10.48 14.96 -18.36
N PRO A 111 -11.10 13.78 -18.19
CA PRO A 111 -11.78 13.11 -19.30
C PRO A 111 -12.97 13.94 -19.79
N ALA A 112 -13.33 13.77 -21.06
CA ALA A 112 -14.45 14.46 -21.68
C ALA A 112 -15.76 14.17 -20.93
N GLY A 113 -16.57 15.21 -20.69
CA GLY A 113 -17.85 15.09 -19.97
C GLY A 113 -17.78 15.34 -18.46
N VAL A 114 -16.59 15.56 -17.89
CA VAL A 114 -16.44 15.94 -16.47
C VAL A 114 -16.49 17.46 -16.33
N GLU A 115 -17.63 17.98 -15.89
CA GLU A 115 -17.77 19.40 -15.55
C GLU A 115 -17.22 19.67 -14.15
N THR A 116 -16.23 20.54 -14.05
CA THR A 116 -15.74 21.01 -12.74
C THR A 116 -16.35 22.36 -12.40
N ARG A 117 -17.08 22.43 -11.29
CA ARG A 117 -17.48 23.72 -10.72
C ARG A 117 -16.29 24.31 -9.94
N GLY A 118 -15.86 25.52 -10.31
CA GLY A 118 -14.86 26.28 -9.52
C GLY A 118 -13.45 26.39 -10.11
N GLY A 119 -13.25 26.24 -11.41
CA GLY A 119 -11.97 26.60 -12.07
C GLY A 119 -10.86 25.57 -11.90
N TRP A 120 -11.09 24.35 -12.39
CA TRP A 120 -10.01 23.41 -12.70
C TRP A 120 -9.22 23.96 -13.88
N LYS A 121 -8.11 24.66 -13.59
CA LYS A 121 -7.23 25.19 -14.62
C LYS A 121 -6.24 24.10 -14.98
N LYS A 122 -6.50 23.41 -16.10
CA LYS A 122 -5.58 22.42 -16.65
C LYS A 122 -4.19 23.06 -16.82
N ASP A 123 -3.14 22.33 -16.46
CA ASP A 123 -1.77 22.77 -16.73
C ASP A 123 -1.54 22.92 -18.25
N GLU A 124 -0.90 24.02 -18.63
CA GLU A 124 -0.56 24.30 -20.03
C GLU A 124 0.59 23.40 -20.52
N GLU A 125 1.52 23.06 -19.63
CA GLU A 125 2.63 22.15 -19.91
C GLU A 125 2.23 20.69 -19.66
N ALA A 126 2.36 19.86 -20.69
CA ALA A 126 2.09 18.42 -20.58
C ALA A 126 2.98 17.73 -19.54
N SER A 127 4.22 18.19 -19.37
CA SER A 127 5.18 17.66 -18.40
C SER A 127 4.72 17.84 -16.95
N GLU A 128 4.04 18.95 -16.62
CA GLU A 128 3.50 19.20 -15.28
C GLU A 128 2.25 18.33 -15.04
N ALA A 129 1.41 18.14 -16.05
CA ALA A 129 0.25 17.24 -15.96
C ALA A 129 0.60 15.74 -15.76
N GLU A 130 1.83 15.33 -16.11
CA GLU A 130 2.35 13.96 -16.01
C GLU A 130 3.18 13.70 -14.75
N ARG A 131 3.10 14.59 -13.76
CA ARG A 131 3.77 14.40 -12.47
C ARG A 131 3.12 13.31 -11.64
N ARG A 132 3.91 12.77 -10.69
CA ARG A 132 3.45 11.79 -9.69
C ARG A 132 2.14 12.23 -9.06
N SER A 133 1.27 11.26 -8.83
CA SER A 133 -0.11 11.48 -8.38
C SER A 133 -0.19 12.17 -7.02
N VAL A 134 0.86 12.09 -6.21
CA VAL A 134 1.00 12.86 -4.95
C VAL A 134 0.92 14.38 -5.14
N TYR A 135 1.25 14.88 -6.34
CA TYR A 135 1.16 16.30 -6.68
C TYR A 135 -0.20 16.69 -7.27
N VAL A 136 -1.08 15.75 -7.55
CA VAL A 136 -2.40 16.05 -8.13
C VAL A 136 -3.25 16.77 -7.10
N PHE A 137 -3.78 17.92 -7.49
CA PHE A 137 -4.56 18.75 -6.59
C PHE A 137 -5.92 18.09 -6.28
N VAL A 138 -6.16 17.80 -5.00
CA VAL A 138 -7.42 17.22 -4.52
C VAL A 138 -8.32 18.33 -3.97
N ARG A 139 -9.50 18.52 -4.57
CA ARG A 139 -10.55 19.37 -3.99
C ARG A 139 -11.60 18.52 -3.31
N ARG A 140 -12.16 19.01 -2.20
CA ARG A 140 -13.22 18.31 -1.45
C ARG A 140 -14.42 17.92 -2.33
N ASN A 141 -14.76 18.75 -3.30
CA ASN A 141 -15.92 18.55 -4.18
C ASN A 141 -15.55 18.05 -5.58
N THR A 142 -14.27 17.90 -5.89
CA THR A 142 -13.80 17.48 -7.21
C THR A 142 -12.44 16.83 -7.08
N ARG A 143 -12.42 15.50 -6.93
CA ARG A 143 -11.18 14.74 -7.02
C ARG A 143 -10.94 14.37 -8.48
N TYR A 144 -9.72 13.96 -8.78
CA TYR A 144 -9.41 13.47 -10.11
C TYR A 144 -10.19 12.17 -10.35
N PRO A 145 -11.09 12.09 -11.35
CA PRO A 145 -12.03 10.98 -11.50
C PRO A 145 -11.36 9.60 -11.54
N MET A 146 -10.17 9.52 -12.14
CA MET A 146 -9.42 8.27 -12.23
C MET A 146 -8.96 7.74 -10.85
N LEU A 147 -8.76 8.60 -9.86
CA LEU A 147 -8.40 8.19 -8.50
C LEU A 147 -9.61 7.71 -7.68
N GLU A 148 -10.85 8.01 -8.11
CA GLU A 148 -12.06 7.65 -7.35
C GLU A 148 -12.57 6.24 -7.64
N VAL A 149 -12.15 5.62 -8.74
CA VAL A 149 -12.66 4.31 -9.19
C VAL A 149 -12.06 3.14 -8.38
N PHE A 150 -10.98 3.38 -7.63
CA PHE A 150 -10.15 2.34 -7.01
C PHE A 150 -10.24 2.28 -5.49
#